data_AF-A0A7W0P1C9-F1
#
_entry.id   AF-A0A7W0P1C9-F1
#
_cell.length_a   1.000
_cell.length_b   1.000
_cell.length_c   1.000
_cell.angle_alpha   90.00
_cell.angle_beta   90.00
_cell.angle_gamma   90.00
#
_symmetry.space_group_name_H-M   'P 1'
#
loop_
_entity.id
_entity.type
_entity.pdbx_description
1 polymer ?
#
loop_
_entity_poly.entity_id
_entity_poly.type
_entity_poly.pdbx_seq_one_letter_code
_entity_poly.pdbx_strand_id
1 'polypeptide(L)'
;MVTIKEIQPGDRVFSLNEKTRNLEVRQVKSAVQTDVRQTYRVEVDGGRVVYATDNHPILTRGGWVEVKDLTTGDEIAVALALPDAGDVYRPERPKGTPEAFPEESSAKLAWLFGHIIGGGSVDLEGSGSLSVVADGDTAAILHGTIGSLFGITSEVGGGSVRSDNKPLIRWLQRNGLIGEPDVRRIPAWVFGLPLTERAAFLRGLLDGSREVGLKGPLAGDVAELAELTGITAPEGRVDYAPLLSIEPADVAAVFDIEIDGPHNFVAEGVIVHNSEVVYHRNREDLEELGVLFCDMDTALREYPDLVKEYFGTIIPANDNKFAALNSAIWSGGSFIYVPPGVHVDQPLQAYFRINAENMGQFERTLIIVDEGGFAHYVEGCSAPVYTTNSLHSAVVEIVVKRGGRCRYTTIQNWSNNVFNLVTKRAAAYADATMEWVDGNIGSRLTMKYPAVWLMEPGAHGEVLSIAYAGEGQHQDAGAKMVHAAPNTTSTIISKSISKNGGRSGYRGLVRVEQGAANSKSFVRCDALILDEKSRSDTYPYMEIEENDAEIGHEATVSKVGEEQLFYLMSRGLTEEQATSMIVAGFIEPIVRELPMEYAVEMNRLIELNMAAAGAVG
;
A
#
# COMPACT_ATOMS: atom_id res chain seq x y z
N MET A 1 8.29 7.12 9.67
CA MET A 1 8.68 8.01 10.79
C MET A 1 9.97 8.69 10.37
N VAL A 2 10.18 9.94 10.79
CA VAL A 2 11.39 10.70 10.39
C VAL A 2 12.58 10.19 11.21
N THR A 3 13.60 9.68 10.55
CA THR A 3 14.82 9.18 11.22
C THR A 3 15.72 10.35 11.64
N ILE A 4 16.56 10.17 12.67
CA ILE A 4 17.27 11.31 13.28
C ILE A 4 18.27 12.01 12.33
N LYS A 5 18.71 11.32 11.26
CA LYS A 5 19.54 11.88 10.16
C LYS A 5 18.83 12.93 9.29
N GLU A 6 17.52 13.07 9.44
CA GLU A 6 16.64 13.75 8.47
C GLU A 6 16.17 15.12 8.94
N ILE A 7 16.21 15.32 10.26
CA ILE A 7 15.63 16.44 10.99
C ILE A 7 16.43 17.71 10.73
N GLN A 8 15.74 18.84 10.51
CA GLN A 8 16.33 20.13 10.20
C GLN A 8 15.91 21.24 11.19
N PRO A 9 16.68 22.34 11.27
CA PRO A 9 16.25 23.56 11.95
C PRO A 9 14.89 24.05 11.41
N GLY A 10 13.89 24.09 12.28
CA GLY A 10 12.52 24.45 11.95
C GLY A 10 11.51 23.30 12.04
N ASP A 11 11.96 22.04 12.06
CA ASP A 11 11.08 20.87 12.11
C ASP A 11 10.34 20.70 13.45
N ARG A 12 9.25 19.94 13.41
CA ARG A 12 8.36 19.65 14.55
C ARG A 12 8.63 18.24 15.09
N VAL A 13 9.11 18.13 16.32
CA VAL A 13 9.31 16.85 17.05
C VAL A 13 8.46 16.80 18.31
N PHE A 14 8.17 15.59 18.81
CA PHE A 14 7.50 15.41 20.09
C PHE A 14 8.52 15.37 21.23
N SER A 15 8.29 16.17 22.27
CA SER A 15 9.15 16.32 23.45
C SER A 15 8.33 16.14 24.72
N LEU A 16 8.91 15.51 25.75
CA LEU A 16 8.27 15.34 27.04
C LEU A 16 8.45 16.60 27.89
N ASN A 17 7.33 17.27 28.20
CA ASN A 17 7.30 18.28 29.24
C ASN A 17 7.32 17.58 30.61
N GLU A 18 8.51 17.49 31.23
CA GLU A 18 8.73 16.80 32.50
C GLU A 18 7.79 17.23 33.64
N LYS A 19 7.24 18.45 33.59
CA LYS A 19 6.32 19.00 34.60
C LYS A 19 4.87 18.56 34.42
N THR A 20 4.41 18.38 33.18
CA THR A 20 3.03 17.96 32.86
C THR A 20 2.93 16.48 32.56
N ARG A 21 4.05 15.82 32.25
CA ARG A 21 4.18 14.44 31.75
C ARG A 21 3.46 14.17 30.42
N ASN A 22 3.09 15.21 29.69
CA ASN A 22 2.52 15.13 28.35
C ASN A 22 3.59 15.32 27.26
N LEU A 23 3.38 14.70 26.10
CA LEU A 23 4.12 15.00 24.89
C LEU A 23 3.60 16.29 24.25
N GLU A 24 4.52 17.21 23.98
CA GLU A 24 4.25 18.50 23.33
C GLU A 24 5.02 18.59 22.01
N VAL A 25 4.44 19.24 21.01
CA VAL A 25 5.14 19.58 19.77
C VAL A 25 6.15 20.69 20.07
N ARG A 26 7.43 20.42 19.79
CA ARG A 26 8.54 21.37 19.92
C ARG A 26 9.25 21.56 18.59
N GLN A 27 9.80 22.76 18.41
CA GLN A 27 10.56 23.11 17.22
C GLN A 27 12.06 22.83 17.44
N VAL A 28 12.69 22.25 16.44
CA VAL A 28 14.14 22.02 16.38
C VAL A 28 14.85 23.32 16.02
N LYS A 29 15.86 23.71 16.80
CA LYS A 29 16.71 24.89 16.61
C LYS A 29 17.95 24.58 15.79
N SER A 30 18.60 23.47 16.10
CA SER A 30 19.76 22.95 15.36
C SER A 30 19.67 21.44 15.29
N ALA A 31 20.15 20.87 14.19
CA ALA A 31 20.27 19.44 14.00
C ALA A 31 21.62 19.21 13.32
N VAL A 32 22.41 18.29 13.87
CA VAL A 32 23.80 18.11 13.49
C VAL A 32 24.08 16.61 13.44
N GLN A 33 24.56 16.11 12.29
CA GLN A 33 25.27 14.84 12.33
C GLN A 33 26.49 15.04 13.21
N THR A 34 26.44 14.46 14.40
CA THR A 34 27.61 14.41 15.24
C THR A 34 28.59 13.50 14.56
N ASP A 35 28.25 12.22 14.36
CA ASP A 35 29.29 11.20 14.19
C ASP A 35 28.75 9.78 13.83
N VAL A 36 29.48 8.67 14.09
CA VAL A 36 29.06 7.24 13.99
C VAL A 36 29.78 6.37 15.03
N ARG A 37 29.05 5.90 16.05
CA ARG A 37 29.61 5.12 17.16
C ARG A 37 29.11 3.68 17.16
N GLN A 38 29.71 2.82 17.98
CA GLN A 38 29.09 1.57 18.41
C GLN A 38 27.72 1.90 19.01
N THR A 39 26.64 1.56 18.32
CA THR A 39 25.29 1.67 18.87
C THR A 39 24.95 0.41 19.64
N TYR A 40 23.95 0.51 20.51
CA TYR A 40 23.40 -0.57 21.28
C TYR A 40 21.91 -0.65 20.94
N ARG A 41 21.46 -1.87 20.66
CA ARG A 41 20.06 -2.21 20.49
C ARG A 41 19.44 -2.27 21.88
N VAL A 42 18.76 -1.20 22.28
CA VAL A 42 18.01 -1.12 23.53
C VAL A 42 16.58 -1.54 23.26
N GLU A 43 16.23 -2.75 23.67
CA GLU A 43 14.91 -3.35 23.44
C GLU A 43 14.04 -3.24 24.69
N VAL A 44 12.91 -2.54 24.56
CA VAL A 44 11.97 -2.25 25.64
C VAL A 44 10.66 -3.00 25.38
N ASP A 45 10.01 -3.45 26.45
CA ASP A 45 8.78 -4.23 26.36
C ASP A 45 7.67 -3.53 25.54
N GLY A 46 6.83 -4.36 24.91
CA GLY A 46 5.97 -3.95 23.79
C GLY A 46 6.70 -3.81 22.45
N GLY A 47 7.92 -4.35 22.32
CA GLY A 47 8.64 -4.47 21.05
C GLY A 47 9.24 -3.17 20.50
N ARG A 48 9.49 -2.18 21.37
CA ARG A 48 10.18 -0.94 20.99
C ARG A 48 11.68 -1.17 20.98
N VAL A 49 12.37 -0.66 19.97
CA VAL A 49 13.82 -0.80 19.83
C VAL A 49 14.41 0.55 19.47
N VAL A 50 15.24 1.12 20.34
CA VAL A 50 16.02 2.32 20.03
C VAL A 50 17.49 1.94 19.88
N TYR A 51 18.13 2.47 18.85
CA TYR A 51 19.57 2.33 18.62
C TYR A 51 20.26 3.59 19.14
N ALA A 52 21.02 3.44 20.22
CA ALA A 52 21.59 4.54 20.98
C ALA A 52 23.05 4.23 21.36
N THR A 53 23.84 5.26 21.66
CA THR A 53 25.24 5.08 22.09
C THR A 53 25.34 4.70 23.55
N ASP A 54 26.48 4.15 23.97
CA ASP A 54 26.81 3.84 25.36
C ASP A 54 26.57 5.03 26.31
N ASN A 55 26.86 6.24 25.84
CA ASN A 55 26.71 7.50 26.56
C ASN A 55 25.37 8.23 26.36
N HIS A 56 24.38 7.60 25.71
CA HIS A 56 23.10 8.24 25.41
C HIS A 56 22.16 8.21 26.63
N PRO A 57 21.65 9.35 27.13
CA PRO A 57 20.72 9.34 28.26
C PRO A 57 19.31 8.91 27.84
N ILE A 58 18.78 7.88 28.50
CA ILE A 58 17.39 7.42 28.40
C ILE A 58 16.68 7.74 29.72
N LEU A 59 15.42 8.17 29.64
CA LEU A 59 14.64 8.51 30.84
C LEU A 59 14.08 7.25 31.50
N THR A 60 14.52 6.96 32.72
CA THR A 60 13.96 5.88 33.57
C THR A 60 12.96 6.43 34.59
N ARG A 61 12.31 5.57 35.38
CA ARG A 61 11.51 6.01 36.56
C ARG A 61 12.37 6.77 37.59
N GLY A 62 13.68 6.48 37.67
CA GLY A 62 14.62 7.14 38.58
C GLY A 62 15.18 8.48 38.06
N GLY A 63 15.04 8.77 36.76
CA GLY A 63 15.65 9.91 36.08
C GLY A 63 16.45 9.48 34.84
N TRP A 64 17.25 10.39 34.30
CA TRP A 64 18.10 10.15 33.14
C TRP A 64 19.28 9.23 33.49
N VAL A 65 19.46 8.15 32.71
CA VAL A 65 20.53 7.14 32.87
C VAL A 65 21.16 6.86 31.50
N GLU A 66 22.49 6.77 31.42
CA GLU A 66 23.21 6.43 30.18
C GLU A 66 23.06 4.94 29.83
N VAL A 67 22.97 4.58 28.55
CA VAL A 67 22.75 3.18 28.10
C VAL A 67 23.73 2.17 28.71
N LYS A 68 25.01 2.55 28.89
CA LYS A 68 26.04 1.71 29.53
C LYS A 68 25.75 1.33 30.99
N ASP A 69 24.93 2.12 31.68
CA ASP A 69 24.62 2.00 33.12
C ASP A 69 23.19 1.42 33.35
N LEU A 70 22.42 1.20 32.28
CA LEU A 70 21.11 0.53 32.32
C LEU A 70 21.23 -0.99 32.46
N THR A 71 20.22 -1.63 33.04
CA THR A 71 20.16 -3.08 33.27
C THR A 71 18.80 -3.68 32.93
N THR A 72 18.77 -4.93 32.42
CA THR A 72 17.52 -5.66 32.13
C THR A 72 16.60 -5.66 33.35
N GLY A 73 15.38 -5.14 33.18
CA GLY A 73 14.39 -4.91 34.23
C GLY A 73 14.18 -3.43 34.61
N ASP A 74 15.06 -2.51 34.20
CA ASP A 74 14.86 -1.08 34.46
C ASP A 74 13.63 -0.51 33.73
N GLU A 75 12.82 0.29 34.43
CA GLU A 75 11.62 0.92 33.90
C GLU A 75 11.98 2.16 33.05
N ILE A 76 11.94 2.00 31.72
CA ILE A 76 12.20 3.04 30.71
C ILE A 76 10.91 3.76 30.31
N ALA A 77 10.99 5.08 30.16
CA ALA A 77 9.89 5.92 29.70
C ALA A 77 9.63 5.72 28.20
N VAL A 78 8.41 5.31 27.86
CA VAL A 78 7.96 5.06 26.50
C VAL A 78 6.73 5.88 26.14
N ALA A 79 6.70 6.40 24.91
CA ALA A 79 5.48 6.93 24.33
C ALA A 79 4.51 5.77 24.05
N LEU A 80 3.31 5.85 24.64
CA LEU A 80 2.23 4.92 24.32
C LEU A 80 1.59 5.28 22.97
N ALA A 81 1.49 6.58 22.68
CA ALA A 81 1.01 7.11 21.40
C ALA A 81 1.46 8.57 21.19
N LEU A 82 1.43 9.03 19.94
CA LEU A 82 1.81 10.39 19.54
C LEU A 82 0.55 11.25 19.24
N PRO A 83 0.55 12.56 19.56
CA PRO A 83 -0.50 13.49 19.12
C PRO A 83 -0.65 13.58 17.59
N ASP A 84 -1.85 13.96 17.13
CA ASP A 84 -2.07 14.34 15.73
C ASP A 84 -1.37 15.66 15.39
N ALA A 85 -0.98 15.82 14.12
CA ALA A 85 -0.17 16.93 13.61
C ALA A 85 -0.67 17.50 12.26
N GLY A 86 -1.82 17.03 11.76
CA GLY A 86 -2.47 17.57 10.56
C GLY A 86 -3.13 18.94 10.79
N ASP A 87 -3.32 19.69 9.70
CA ASP A 87 -3.82 21.07 9.72
C ASP A 87 -5.27 21.15 9.22
N VAL A 88 -6.12 21.86 9.96
CA VAL A 88 -7.54 22.07 9.61
C VAL A 88 -7.65 22.90 8.33
N TYR A 89 -8.34 22.39 7.31
CA TYR A 89 -8.51 23.09 6.04
C TYR A 89 -9.53 24.22 6.18
N ARG A 90 -9.29 25.34 5.48
CA ARG A 90 -10.20 26.50 5.43
C ARG A 90 -10.76 26.65 4.01
N PRO A 91 -12.01 26.23 3.76
CA PRO A 91 -12.61 26.27 2.43
C PRO A 91 -12.65 27.67 1.80
N GLU A 92 -12.43 27.76 0.49
CA GLU A 92 -12.70 28.97 -0.26
C GLU A 92 -14.19 29.35 -0.15
N ARG A 93 -14.48 30.62 0.17
CA ARG A 93 -15.85 31.17 0.32
C ARG A 93 -16.14 32.19 -0.81
N PRO A 94 -16.71 31.76 -1.96
CA PRO A 94 -17.14 32.65 -3.04
C PRO A 94 -18.04 33.80 -2.57
N LYS A 95 -18.06 34.90 -3.34
CA LYS A 95 -18.92 36.05 -3.07
C LYS A 95 -20.40 35.63 -3.06
N GLY A 96 -21.02 35.71 -1.87
CA GLY A 96 -22.40 35.28 -1.64
C GLY A 96 -22.54 33.86 -1.08
N THR A 97 -21.47 33.25 -0.55
CA THR A 97 -21.56 32.13 0.39
C THR A 97 -22.31 32.56 1.67
N PRO A 98 -23.35 31.82 2.13
CA PRO A 98 -24.04 32.10 3.39
C PRO A 98 -23.14 31.93 4.61
N GLU A 99 -23.42 32.67 5.68
CA GLU A 99 -22.69 32.55 6.96
C GLU A 99 -22.73 31.13 7.53
N ALA A 100 -23.87 30.44 7.39
CA ALA A 100 -24.11 29.07 7.85
C ALA A 100 -23.30 27.98 7.12
N PHE A 101 -22.46 28.31 6.13
CA PHE A 101 -21.54 27.35 5.51
C PHE A 101 -20.27 27.24 6.35
N PRO A 102 -19.56 26.09 6.35
CA PRO A 102 -18.36 25.90 7.16
C PRO A 102 -17.23 26.89 6.79
N GLU A 103 -16.56 27.42 7.81
CA GLU A 103 -15.35 28.25 7.65
C GLU A 103 -14.06 27.42 7.77
N GLU A 104 -14.17 26.27 8.41
CA GLU A 104 -13.09 25.31 8.69
C GLU A 104 -13.59 23.88 8.39
N SER A 105 -12.66 22.94 8.27
CA SER A 105 -12.97 21.53 8.07
C SER A 105 -13.43 20.84 9.37
N SER A 106 -13.96 19.62 9.21
CA SER A 106 -14.40 18.76 10.32
C SER A 106 -14.66 17.36 9.77
N ALA A 107 -14.61 16.34 10.63
CA ALA A 107 -14.84 14.95 10.21
C ALA A 107 -16.21 14.75 9.51
N LYS A 108 -17.27 15.44 9.96
CA LYS A 108 -18.60 15.40 9.31
C LYS A 108 -18.58 16.01 7.90
N LEU A 109 -17.85 17.10 7.71
CA LEU A 109 -17.69 17.73 6.39
C LEU A 109 -16.82 16.87 5.47
N ALA A 110 -15.72 16.33 6.00
CA ALA A 110 -14.81 15.45 5.29
C ALA A 110 -15.50 14.16 4.81
N TRP A 111 -16.32 13.52 5.65
CA TRP A 111 -17.15 12.37 5.26
C TRP A 111 -18.10 12.70 4.10
N LEU A 112 -18.81 13.84 4.16
CA LEU A 112 -19.70 14.25 3.08
C LEU A 112 -18.92 14.47 1.77
N PHE A 113 -17.71 15.03 1.83
CA PHE A 113 -16.84 15.23 0.68
C PHE A 113 -16.40 13.92 0.03
N GLY A 114 -15.97 12.94 0.83
CA GLY A 114 -15.67 11.60 0.35
C GLY A 114 -16.86 10.97 -0.35
N HIS A 115 -18.05 11.07 0.26
CA HIS A 115 -19.28 10.49 -0.28
C HIS A 115 -19.75 11.16 -1.59
N ILE A 116 -19.61 12.48 -1.72
CA ILE A 116 -19.86 13.22 -2.97
C ILE A 116 -18.89 12.77 -4.08
N ILE A 117 -17.62 12.55 -3.76
CA ILE A 117 -16.63 12.08 -4.74
C ILE A 117 -16.93 10.63 -5.16
N GLY A 118 -17.20 9.73 -4.19
CA GLY A 118 -17.40 8.29 -4.42
C GLY A 118 -18.73 7.89 -5.06
N GLY A 119 -19.80 8.63 -4.81
CA GLY A 119 -21.17 8.28 -5.26
C GLY A 119 -22.00 9.44 -5.83
N GLY A 120 -21.46 10.66 -5.91
CA GLY A 120 -22.20 11.81 -6.42
C GLY A 120 -22.46 11.79 -7.93
N SER A 121 -23.35 12.66 -8.37
CA SER A 121 -23.37 13.27 -9.71
C SER A 121 -23.80 14.73 -9.60
N VAL A 122 -23.34 15.55 -10.53
CA VAL A 122 -23.77 16.95 -10.63
C VAL A 122 -24.23 17.18 -12.03
N ASP A 123 -25.52 17.49 -12.16
CA ASP A 123 -26.06 17.98 -13.41
C ASP A 123 -25.80 19.49 -13.47
N LEU A 124 -25.04 19.89 -14.49
CA LEU A 124 -24.66 21.28 -14.74
C LEU A 124 -25.50 21.93 -15.84
N GLU A 125 -26.39 21.18 -16.51
CA GLU A 125 -27.31 21.75 -17.49
C GLU A 125 -28.48 22.46 -16.79
N GLY A 126 -28.89 23.61 -17.34
CA GLY A 126 -30.02 24.39 -16.82
C GLY A 126 -29.76 25.07 -15.47
N SER A 127 -30.49 24.67 -14.43
CA SER A 127 -30.45 25.35 -13.12
C SER A 127 -29.29 24.93 -12.21
N GLY A 128 -28.62 23.82 -12.53
CA GLY A 128 -27.58 23.21 -11.69
C GLY A 128 -28.18 22.47 -10.49
N SER A 129 -27.89 21.16 -10.37
CA SER A 129 -28.34 20.34 -9.25
C SER A 129 -27.29 19.32 -8.82
N LEU A 130 -27.01 19.28 -7.51
CA LEU A 130 -26.27 18.19 -6.88
C LEU A 130 -27.22 17.01 -6.67
N SER A 131 -26.82 15.81 -7.07
CA SER A 131 -27.56 14.56 -6.84
C SER A 131 -26.60 13.49 -6.32
N VAL A 132 -26.71 13.11 -5.05
CA VAL A 132 -25.81 12.13 -4.43
C VAL A 132 -26.52 10.79 -4.33
N VAL A 133 -25.95 9.74 -4.93
CA VAL A 133 -26.56 8.40 -4.92
C VAL A 133 -26.43 7.80 -3.53
N ALA A 134 -27.56 7.49 -2.88
CA ALA A 134 -27.62 6.91 -1.55
C ALA A 134 -28.94 6.16 -1.36
N ASP A 135 -28.90 5.02 -0.68
CA ASP A 135 -30.07 4.21 -0.33
C ASP A 135 -30.25 4.03 1.19
N GLY A 136 -31.46 3.63 1.60
CA GLY A 136 -31.81 3.37 2.99
C GLY A 136 -31.43 4.49 3.96
N ASP A 137 -30.83 4.09 5.08
CA ASP A 137 -30.44 4.99 6.18
C ASP A 137 -29.31 5.95 5.76
N THR A 138 -28.44 5.56 4.81
CA THR A 138 -27.38 6.41 4.27
C THR A 138 -27.93 7.68 3.63
N ALA A 139 -29.08 7.59 2.94
CA ALA A 139 -29.76 8.75 2.37
C ALA A 139 -30.30 9.71 3.45
N ALA A 140 -30.80 9.18 4.58
CA ALA A 140 -31.25 9.97 5.71
C ALA A 140 -30.08 10.66 6.43
N ILE A 141 -28.97 9.95 6.64
CA ILE A 141 -27.73 10.48 7.22
C ILE A 141 -27.17 11.60 6.33
N LEU A 142 -27.10 11.39 5.01
CA LEU A 142 -26.57 12.40 4.08
C LEU A 142 -27.47 13.65 3.99
N HIS A 143 -28.80 13.47 3.99
CA HIS A 143 -29.77 14.57 4.08
C HIS A 143 -29.59 15.41 5.36
N GLY A 144 -29.52 14.77 6.52
CA GLY A 144 -29.30 15.44 7.81
C GLY A 144 -27.91 16.08 7.93
N THR A 145 -26.89 15.48 7.33
CA THR A 145 -25.53 16.03 7.26
C THR A 145 -25.48 17.29 6.40
N ILE A 146 -26.10 17.31 5.21
CA ILE A 146 -26.22 18.52 4.37
C ILE A 146 -26.99 19.63 5.11
N GLY A 147 -28.09 19.27 5.78
CA GLY A 147 -28.88 20.22 6.57
C GLY A 147 -28.10 20.85 7.72
N SER A 148 -27.36 20.04 8.49
CA SER A 148 -26.56 20.52 9.63
C SER A 148 -25.29 21.27 9.26
N LEU A 149 -24.64 20.95 8.13
CA LEU A 149 -23.41 21.61 7.70
C LEU A 149 -23.62 22.95 6.96
N PHE A 150 -24.75 23.12 6.26
CA PHE A 150 -24.97 24.27 5.36
C PHE A 150 -26.24 25.07 5.65
N GLY A 151 -27.13 24.58 6.53
CA GLY A 151 -28.41 25.21 6.81
C GLY A 151 -29.41 25.15 5.64
N ILE A 152 -29.32 24.13 4.78
CA ILE A 152 -30.15 23.99 3.57
C ILE A 152 -30.99 22.71 3.59
N THR A 153 -32.18 22.77 2.99
CA THR A 153 -32.97 21.56 2.71
C THR A 153 -32.44 20.84 1.47
N SER A 154 -32.47 19.51 1.50
CA SER A 154 -32.29 18.62 0.35
C SER A 154 -33.50 17.69 0.22
N GLU A 155 -33.75 17.15 -0.97
CA GLU A 155 -34.84 16.20 -1.23
C GLU A 155 -34.29 14.77 -1.26
N VAL A 156 -35.06 13.80 -0.73
CA VAL A 156 -34.66 12.38 -0.72
C VAL A 156 -35.64 11.58 -1.57
N GLY A 157 -35.15 10.90 -2.61
CA GLY A 157 -36.00 10.16 -3.54
C GLY A 157 -35.22 9.40 -4.61
N GLY A 158 -35.82 8.35 -5.20
CA GLY A 158 -35.25 7.63 -6.34
C GLY A 158 -33.92 6.89 -6.10
N GLY A 159 -33.47 6.76 -4.84
CA GLY A 159 -32.12 6.26 -4.52
C GLY A 159 -31.04 7.35 -4.58
N SER A 160 -31.41 8.61 -4.39
CA SER A 160 -30.50 9.74 -4.24
C SER A 160 -31.00 10.79 -3.25
N VAL A 161 -30.09 11.69 -2.87
CA VAL A 161 -30.34 12.93 -2.15
C VAL A 161 -29.99 14.10 -3.07
N ARG A 162 -30.94 15.00 -3.34
CA ARG A 162 -30.82 16.09 -4.32
C ARG A 162 -30.82 17.46 -3.65
N SER A 163 -30.03 18.40 -4.18
CA SER A 163 -30.12 19.82 -3.82
C SER A 163 -29.81 20.74 -5.00
N ASP A 164 -30.77 21.62 -5.31
CA ASP A 164 -30.66 22.64 -6.38
C ASP A 164 -30.10 23.98 -5.81
N ASN A 165 -29.37 23.91 -4.69
CA ASN A 165 -28.85 25.07 -3.98
C ASN A 165 -27.60 25.66 -4.67
N LYS A 166 -27.82 26.69 -5.50
CA LYS A 166 -26.77 27.40 -6.25
C LYS A 166 -25.59 27.94 -5.40
N PRO A 167 -25.78 28.41 -4.15
CA PRO A 167 -24.65 28.68 -3.25
C PRO A 167 -23.80 27.45 -2.92
N LEU A 168 -24.41 26.31 -2.55
CA LEU A 168 -23.68 25.07 -2.25
C LEU A 168 -22.91 24.57 -3.47
N ILE A 169 -23.55 24.50 -4.65
CA ILE A 169 -22.92 23.98 -5.87
C ILE A 169 -21.67 24.80 -6.22
N ARG A 170 -21.75 26.14 -6.19
CA ARG A 170 -20.57 27.00 -6.47
C ARG A 170 -19.48 26.88 -5.41
N TRP A 171 -19.84 26.63 -4.16
CA TRP A 171 -18.86 26.43 -3.07
C TRP A 171 -18.15 25.07 -3.19
N LEU A 172 -18.88 23.98 -3.49
CA LEU A 172 -18.29 22.67 -3.76
C LEU A 172 -17.39 22.69 -5.01
N GLN A 173 -17.81 23.35 -6.10
CA GLN A 173 -16.99 23.58 -7.29
C GLN A 173 -15.69 24.30 -6.94
N ARG A 174 -15.77 25.39 -6.16
CA ARG A 174 -14.60 26.22 -5.83
C ARG A 174 -13.58 25.49 -4.96
N ASN A 175 -14.03 24.57 -4.11
CA ASN A 175 -13.17 23.74 -3.26
C ASN A 175 -12.67 22.45 -3.96
N GLY A 176 -12.95 22.28 -5.26
CA GLY A 176 -12.44 21.20 -6.10
C GLY A 176 -13.19 19.86 -5.97
N LEU A 177 -14.37 19.86 -5.34
CA LEU A 177 -15.09 18.64 -4.95
C LEU A 177 -16.01 18.09 -6.04
N ILE A 178 -16.39 18.91 -7.02
CA ILE A 178 -17.27 18.55 -8.14
C ILE A 178 -16.82 19.24 -9.43
N GLY A 179 -16.90 18.50 -10.54
CA GLY A 179 -16.47 18.89 -11.89
C GLY A 179 -17.09 17.98 -12.93
N GLU A 180 -16.54 17.96 -14.15
CA GLU A 180 -17.01 17.05 -15.22
C GLU A 180 -16.80 15.56 -14.84
N PRO A 181 -17.65 14.64 -15.35
CA PRO A 181 -17.72 13.26 -14.85
C PRO A 181 -16.39 12.52 -14.82
N ASP A 182 -15.55 12.72 -15.83
CA ASP A 182 -14.33 11.96 -16.08
C ASP A 182 -13.08 12.54 -15.39
N VAL A 183 -13.22 13.64 -14.62
CA VAL A 183 -12.09 14.35 -13.98
C VAL A 183 -12.31 14.54 -12.46
N ARG A 184 -12.93 13.55 -11.80
CA ARG A 184 -13.02 13.54 -10.34
C ARG A 184 -11.69 13.13 -9.71
N ARG A 185 -11.10 14.02 -8.93
CA ARG A 185 -9.86 13.78 -8.17
C ARG A 185 -10.09 14.15 -6.70
N ILE A 186 -9.39 13.48 -5.78
CA ILE A 186 -9.32 13.94 -4.39
C ILE A 186 -8.54 15.28 -4.39
N PRO A 187 -9.08 16.37 -3.82
CA PRO A 187 -8.35 17.62 -3.71
C PRO A 187 -7.11 17.49 -2.82
N ALA A 188 -5.98 18.07 -3.21
CA ALA A 188 -4.71 17.92 -2.51
C ALA A 188 -4.73 18.34 -1.03
N TRP A 189 -5.61 19.29 -0.66
CA TRP A 189 -5.78 19.72 0.73
C TRP A 189 -6.37 18.63 1.65
N VAL A 190 -7.05 17.62 1.11
CA VAL A 190 -7.57 16.47 1.90
C VAL A 190 -6.42 15.71 2.57
N PHE A 191 -5.25 15.63 1.94
CA PHE A 191 -4.11 14.90 2.46
C PHE A 191 -3.44 15.60 3.66
N GLY A 192 -3.60 16.91 3.80
CA GLY A 192 -3.09 17.71 4.92
C GLY A 192 -3.98 17.74 6.16
N LEU A 193 -5.23 17.28 6.06
CA LEU A 193 -6.22 17.30 7.14
C LEU A 193 -5.76 16.52 8.41
N PRO A 194 -6.35 16.81 9.58
CA PRO A 194 -6.21 15.96 10.77
C PRO A 194 -6.54 14.49 10.47
N LEU A 195 -5.90 13.57 11.19
CA LEU A 195 -6.01 12.13 10.99
C LEU A 195 -7.48 11.64 11.07
N THR A 196 -8.25 12.16 12.02
CA THR A 196 -9.69 11.84 12.18
C THR A 196 -10.54 12.34 11.00
N GLU A 197 -10.17 13.45 10.38
CA GLU A 197 -10.87 13.97 9.20
C GLU A 197 -10.50 13.22 7.93
N ARG A 198 -9.23 12.79 7.77
CA ARG A 198 -8.81 11.90 6.70
C ARG A 198 -9.52 10.55 6.78
N ALA A 199 -9.58 9.95 7.98
CA ALA A 199 -10.33 8.73 8.22
C ALA A 199 -11.82 8.88 7.85
N ALA A 200 -12.46 9.99 8.27
CA ALA A 200 -13.84 10.27 7.95
C ALA A 200 -14.08 10.49 6.43
N PHE A 201 -13.18 11.19 5.74
CA PHE A 201 -13.22 11.34 4.27
C PHE A 201 -13.15 9.99 3.56
N LEU A 202 -12.19 9.14 3.93
CA LEU A 202 -11.99 7.82 3.34
C LEU A 202 -13.19 6.90 3.62
N ARG A 203 -13.79 7.00 4.81
CA ARG A 203 -15.05 6.33 5.14
C ARG A 203 -16.20 6.78 4.22
N GLY A 204 -16.37 8.08 4.03
CA GLY A 204 -17.38 8.63 3.11
C GLY A 204 -17.18 8.18 1.68
N LEU A 205 -15.93 8.14 1.20
CA LEU A 205 -15.56 7.64 -0.13
C LEU A 205 -15.96 6.17 -0.34
N LEU A 206 -15.79 5.33 0.70
CA LEU A 206 -16.25 3.94 0.68
C LEU A 206 -17.78 3.85 0.72
N ASP A 207 -18.45 4.61 1.60
CA ASP A 207 -19.91 4.62 1.76
C ASP A 207 -20.65 5.05 0.48
N GLY A 208 -20.06 5.93 -0.34
CA GLY A 208 -20.60 6.31 -1.64
C GLY A 208 -20.36 5.30 -2.76
N SER A 209 -19.47 4.31 -2.55
CA SER A 209 -19.00 3.42 -3.62
C SER A 209 -19.82 2.12 -3.73
N ARG A 210 -20.63 1.99 -4.78
CA ARG A 210 -21.52 0.84 -5.02
C ARG A 210 -20.83 -0.53 -5.22
N GLU A 211 -19.52 -0.54 -5.48
CA GLU A 211 -18.77 -1.74 -5.82
C GLU A 211 -18.21 -2.51 -4.62
N VAL A 212 -18.06 -1.85 -3.46
CA VAL A 212 -17.46 -2.48 -2.27
C VAL A 212 -18.57 -3.14 -1.47
N GLY A 213 -18.50 -4.46 -1.25
CA GLY A 213 -19.55 -5.27 -0.63
C GLY A 213 -19.83 -5.01 0.86
N LEU A 214 -19.38 -3.88 1.41
CA LEU A 214 -19.54 -3.46 2.81
C LEU A 214 -20.96 -2.90 3.05
N LYS A 215 -21.98 -3.76 2.95
CA LYS A 215 -23.37 -3.38 3.26
C LYS A 215 -23.63 -3.35 4.76
N GLY A 216 -23.76 -2.15 5.32
CA GLY A 216 -24.28 -1.93 6.67
C GLY A 216 -24.22 -0.44 7.06
N PRO A 217 -25.33 0.17 7.52
CA PRO A 217 -25.30 1.54 8.02
C PRO A 217 -24.64 1.60 9.40
N LEU A 218 -23.91 2.68 9.66
CA LEU A 218 -23.42 3.04 10.99
C LEU A 218 -24.09 4.36 11.40
N ALA A 219 -25.29 4.23 11.96
CA ALA A 219 -26.02 5.34 12.53
C ALA A 219 -25.45 5.64 13.93
N GLY A 220 -24.40 6.46 13.97
CA GLY A 220 -23.71 6.90 15.18
C GLY A 220 -23.30 8.36 15.09
N ASP A 221 -22.87 8.93 16.22
CA ASP A 221 -22.36 10.30 16.26
C ASP A 221 -20.93 10.39 15.72
N VAL A 222 -20.43 11.60 15.47
CA VAL A 222 -19.13 11.82 14.80
C VAL A 222 -17.94 11.20 15.57
N ALA A 223 -18.08 10.98 16.88
CA ALA A 223 -17.10 10.28 17.71
C ALA A 223 -17.04 8.77 17.41
N GLU A 224 -18.18 8.10 17.25
CA GLU A 224 -18.23 6.65 16.96
C GLU A 224 -17.60 6.34 15.60
N LEU A 225 -17.70 7.25 14.62
CA LEU A 225 -17.03 7.11 13.32
C LEU A 225 -15.50 7.06 13.41
N ALA A 226 -14.90 7.67 14.43
CA ALA A 226 -13.46 7.52 14.71
C ALA A 226 -13.17 6.15 15.32
N GLU A 227 -13.93 5.74 16.34
CA GLU A 227 -13.80 4.43 17.00
C GLU A 227 -13.98 3.26 16.02
N LEU A 228 -14.92 3.36 15.08
CA LEU A 228 -15.21 2.36 14.04
C LEU A 228 -14.16 2.26 12.92
N THR A 229 -13.18 3.18 12.89
CA THR A 229 -11.95 3.00 12.10
C THR A 229 -10.77 2.50 12.93
N GLY A 230 -10.92 2.48 14.27
CA GLY A 230 -9.82 2.26 15.22
C GLY A 230 -8.90 3.48 15.40
N ILE A 231 -9.23 4.62 14.78
CA ILE A 231 -8.34 5.79 14.67
C ILE A 231 -8.88 6.94 15.54
N THR A 232 -8.61 6.87 16.84
CA THR A 232 -8.68 8.05 17.71
C THR A 232 -7.38 8.86 17.59
N ALA A 233 -7.48 10.19 17.55
CA ALA A 233 -6.30 11.05 17.70
C ALA A 233 -5.76 10.89 19.14
N PRO A 234 -4.54 10.36 19.36
CA PRO A 234 -4.12 10.00 20.70
C PRO A 234 -3.78 11.23 21.56
N GLU A 235 -4.15 11.18 22.84
CA GLU A 235 -3.49 12.03 23.83
C GLU A 235 -2.04 11.56 23.96
N GLY A 236 -1.08 12.47 23.73
CA GLY A 236 0.35 12.18 23.81
C GLY A 236 0.81 11.87 25.23
N ARG A 237 0.74 10.59 25.60
CA ARG A 237 1.04 10.08 26.95
C ARG A 237 2.30 9.22 26.97
N VAL A 238 3.06 9.38 28.04
CA VAL A 238 4.23 8.56 28.38
C VAL A 238 3.90 7.67 29.56
N ASP A 239 4.31 6.40 29.48
CA ASP A 239 4.26 5.43 30.57
C ASP A 239 5.64 4.75 30.71
N TYR A 240 5.77 3.76 31.60
CA TYR A 240 7.02 3.04 31.84
C TYR A 240 6.91 1.56 31.47
N ALA A 241 7.91 1.07 30.72
CA ALA A 241 8.01 -0.33 30.29
C ALA A 241 9.39 -0.90 30.66
N PRO A 242 9.50 -2.18 31.05
CA PRO A 242 10.78 -2.77 31.43
C PRO A 242 11.71 -2.96 30.23
N LEU A 243 12.98 -2.65 30.44
CA LEU A 243 14.09 -2.98 29.56
C LEU A 243 14.27 -4.51 29.46
N LEU A 244 14.18 -5.06 28.25
CA LEU A 244 14.37 -6.50 27.99
C LEU A 244 15.84 -6.84 27.73
N SER A 245 16.48 -6.14 26.78
CA SER A 245 17.86 -6.39 26.39
C SER A 245 18.61 -5.10 26.02
N ILE A 246 19.93 -5.11 26.25
CA ILE A 246 20.89 -4.17 25.67
C ILE A 246 21.97 -5.01 25.02
N GLU A 247 22.02 -4.99 23.69
CA GLU A 247 22.97 -5.77 22.90
C GLU A 247 23.79 -4.83 22.00
N PRO A 248 25.11 -5.02 21.85
CA PRO A 248 25.89 -4.28 20.87
C PRO A 248 25.32 -4.48 19.46
N ALA A 249 24.98 -3.39 18.80
CA ALA A 249 24.41 -3.36 17.45
C ALA A 249 25.48 -2.95 16.42
N ASP A 250 25.07 -2.37 15.30
CA ASP A 250 25.99 -1.85 14.30
C ASP A 250 26.72 -0.58 14.76
N VAL A 251 27.87 -0.32 14.13
CA VAL A 251 28.56 0.97 14.19
C VAL A 251 27.85 1.91 13.22
N ALA A 252 26.90 2.70 13.74
CA ALA A 252 25.91 3.44 12.95
C ALA A 252 25.84 4.94 13.32
N ALA A 253 25.31 5.73 12.39
CA ALA A 253 25.41 7.19 12.43
C ALA A 253 24.55 7.83 13.51
N VAL A 254 25.16 8.77 14.24
CA VAL A 254 24.59 9.45 15.40
C VAL A 254 24.49 10.94 15.14
N PHE A 255 23.44 11.53 15.69
CA PHE A 255 22.98 12.88 15.38
C PHE A 255 22.42 13.50 16.66
N ASP A 256 22.71 14.76 16.92
CA ASP A 256 22.11 15.53 18.02
C ASP A 256 21.10 16.53 17.45
N ILE A 257 19.97 16.72 18.16
CA ILE A 257 18.97 17.73 17.82
C ILE A 257 18.73 18.67 19.00
N GLU A 258 19.07 19.95 18.85
CA GLU A 258 18.75 20.97 19.84
C GLU A 258 17.29 21.41 19.66
N ILE A 259 16.46 21.22 20.68
CA ILE A 259 15.05 21.64 20.67
C ILE A 259 14.82 22.80 21.65
N ASP A 260 13.70 23.52 21.49
CA ASP A 260 13.35 24.57 22.46
C ASP A 260 12.81 24.03 23.79
N GLY A 261 13.68 24.00 24.80
CA GLY A 261 13.33 23.80 26.20
C GLY A 261 14.12 22.67 26.87
N PRO A 262 13.53 21.48 27.06
CA PRO A 262 14.09 20.45 27.95
C PRO A 262 15.06 19.47 27.27
N HIS A 263 15.52 19.76 26.04
CA HIS A 263 16.52 18.98 25.28
C HIS A 263 16.24 17.46 25.12
N ASN A 264 14.99 17.02 25.33
CA ASN A 264 14.55 15.63 25.19
C ASN A 264 13.48 15.44 24.09
N PHE A 265 13.43 14.27 23.47
CA PHE A 265 12.47 13.96 22.41
C PHE A 265 12.08 12.46 22.39
N VAL A 266 11.06 12.13 21.59
CA VAL A 266 10.67 10.74 21.32
C VAL A 266 11.48 10.19 20.15
N ALA A 267 12.19 9.07 20.34
CA ALA A 267 12.86 8.30 19.30
C ALA A 267 12.44 6.83 19.39
N GLU A 268 11.92 6.23 18.30
CA GLU A 268 11.36 4.86 18.26
C GLU A 268 10.41 4.51 19.43
N GLY A 269 9.66 5.51 19.90
CA GLY A 269 8.73 5.38 21.03
C GLY A 269 9.39 5.39 22.42
N VAL A 270 10.68 5.68 22.54
CA VAL A 270 11.43 5.87 23.80
C VAL A 270 11.72 7.36 24.03
N ILE A 271 11.79 7.81 25.29
CA ILE A 271 12.15 9.21 25.64
C ILE A 271 13.67 9.33 25.86
N VAL A 272 14.33 10.14 25.02
CA VAL A 272 15.80 10.24 24.90
C VAL A 272 16.32 11.69 24.95
N HIS A 273 17.64 11.87 25.08
CA HIS A 273 18.32 13.17 25.17
C HIS A 273 19.68 13.12 24.41
N ASN A 274 20.18 14.28 23.95
CA ASN A 274 21.42 14.42 23.17
C ASN A 274 22.71 13.87 23.85
N SER A 275 23.73 13.51 23.05
CA SER A 275 24.96 12.79 23.45
C SER A 275 26.18 13.01 22.53
N GLU A 276 27.40 13.10 23.12
CA GLU A 276 28.65 13.45 22.40
C GLU A 276 29.20 12.40 21.36
N VAL A 277 30.34 12.69 20.69
CA VAL A 277 30.60 12.60 19.21
C VAL A 277 31.88 11.71 18.81
N VAL A 278 31.87 10.62 17.93
CA VAL A 278 33.02 9.92 17.12
C VAL A 278 32.57 9.12 15.79
N TYR A 279 33.29 9.03 14.60
CA TYR A 279 32.80 8.88 13.13
C TYR A 279 32.87 7.54 12.27
N HIS A 280 32.06 7.50 11.17
CA HIS A 280 31.88 6.63 9.92
C HIS A 280 31.34 5.14 9.96
N ARG A 281 30.45 4.55 9.09
CA ARG A 281 29.54 4.99 7.94
C ARG A 281 28.30 4.03 7.59
N ASN A 282 28.07 3.52 6.33
CA ASN A 282 26.91 2.69 5.81
C ASN A 282 27.28 1.83 4.54
N ARG A 283 26.41 0.92 4.00
CA ARG A 283 26.72 -0.09 2.93
C ARG A 283 27.14 0.50 1.56
N GLU A 284 28.29 0.06 1.02
CA GLU A 284 29.03 0.77 -0.03
C GLU A 284 28.89 0.20 -1.46
N ASP A 285 28.52 -1.07 -1.63
CA ASP A 285 28.57 -1.82 -2.91
C ASP A 285 27.60 -1.30 -3.99
N LEU A 286 26.37 -0.93 -3.61
CA LEU A 286 25.40 -0.33 -4.52
C LEU A 286 25.69 1.15 -4.81
N GLU A 287 26.30 1.86 -3.85
CA GLU A 287 26.68 3.27 -4.03
C GLU A 287 27.84 3.44 -5.01
N GLU A 288 28.81 2.52 -5.05
CA GLU A 288 29.88 2.51 -6.06
C GLU A 288 29.34 2.40 -7.51
N LEU A 289 28.19 1.74 -7.68
CA LEU A 289 27.47 1.62 -8.96
C LEU A 289 26.52 2.79 -9.23
N GLY A 290 26.40 3.74 -8.30
CA GLY A 290 25.43 4.85 -8.38
C GLY A 290 23.96 4.42 -8.22
N VAL A 291 23.71 3.18 -7.78
CA VAL A 291 22.35 2.65 -7.59
C VAL A 291 21.76 3.22 -6.31
N LEU A 292 20.63 3.91 -6.43
CA LEU A 292 19.87 4.35 -5.26
C LEU A 292 18.92 3.22 -4.88
N PHE A 293 19.06 2.68 -3.67
CA PHE A 293 18.09 1.77 -3.07
C PHE A 293 17.85 2.17 -1.62
N CYS A 294 16.66 2.70 -1.35
CA CYS A 294 16.25 3.16 -0.02
C CYS A 294 14.72 3.02 0.15
N ASP A 295 14.21 3.41 1.30
CA ASP A 295 12.78 3.62 1.52
C ASP A 295 12.29 4.90 0.82
N MET A 296 10.97 4.98 0.59
CA MET A 296 10.35 6.12 -0.07
C MET A 296 10.38 7.43 0.75
N ASP A 297 10.40 7.35 2.09
CA ASP A 297 10.49 8.52 2.97
C ASP A 297 11.89 9.17 2.83
N THR A 298 12.96 8.38 2.87
CA THR A 298 14.34 8.79 2.52
C THR A 298 14.39 9.37 1.11
N ALA A 299 13.77 8.71 0.13
CA ALA A 299 13.86 9.12 -1.28
C ALA A 299 13.24 10.48 -1.55
N LEU A 300 12.07 10.77 -0.96
CA LEU A 300 11.41 12.08 -1.06
C LEU A 300 12.27 13.24 -0.52
N ARG A 301 13.17 12.94 0.42
CA ARG A 301 14.00 13.93 1.10
C ARG A 301 15.40 14.07 0.49
N GLU A 302 16.03 12.97 0.11
CA GLU A 302 17.39 12.97 -0.46
C GLU A 302 17.39 13.14 -1.98
N TYR A 303 16.35 12.69 -2.69
CA TYR A 303 16.23 12.74 -4.15
C TYR A 303 14.90 13.39 -4.63
N PRO A 304 14.49 14.55 -4.07
CA PRO A 304 13.15 15.12 -4.27
C PRO A 304 12.80 15.39 -5.73
N ASP A 305 13.75 15.89 -6.53
CA ASP A 305 13.50 16.19 -7.96
C ASP A 305 13.27 14.92 -8.78
N LEU A 306 14.02 13.85 -8.51
CA LEU A 306 13.90 12.55 -9.19
C LEU A 306 12.59 11.85 -8.80
N VAL A 307 12.23 11.83 -7.51
CA VAL A 307 10.93 11.29 -7.08
C VAL A 307 9.79 12.10 -7.69
N LYS A 308 9.88 13.43 -7.71
CA LYS A 308 8.87 14.32 -8.29
C LYS A 308 8.72 14.22 -9.81
N GLU A 309 9.75 13.77 -10.54
CA GLU A 309 9.65 13.49 -11.97
C GLU A 309 8.76 12.28 -12.28
N TYR A 310 8.76 11.25 -11.41
CA TYR A 310 8.12 9.96 -11.69
C TYR A 310 6.93 9.58 -10.79
N PHE A 311 6.86 10.09 -9.56
CA PHE A 311 5.82 9.72 -8.59
C PHE A 311 4.41 10.10 -9.07
N GLY A 312 3.51 9.12 -9.12
CA GLY A 312 2.13 9.31 -9.56
C GLY A 312 1.96 9.59 -11.06
N THR A 313 3.02 9.45 -11.87
CA THR A 313 2.93 9.59 -13.33
C THR A 313 2.28 8.38 -14.00
N ILE A 314 2.48 7.19 -13.43
CA ILE A 314 1.98 5.92 -13.96
C ILE A 314 0.70 5.51 -13.24
N ILE A 315 0.62 5.71 -11.92
CA ILE A 315 -0.58 5.51 -11.09
C ILE A 315 -0.90 6.82 -10.33
N PRO A 316 -1.64 7.74 -10.97
CA PRO A 316 -2.08 8.98 -10.32
C PRO A 316 -2.86 8.74 -9.02
N ALA A 317 -2.84 9.71 -8.11
CA ALA A 317 -3.58 9.69 -6.85
C ALA A 317 -5.13 9.64 -6.99
N ASN A 318 -5.65 9.56 -8.21
CA ASN A 318 -7.05 9.39 -8.55
C ASN A 318 -7.32 8.19 -9.48
N ASP A 319 -6.34 7.32 -9.73
CA ASP A 319 -6.42 6.18 -10.67
C ASP A 319 -7.59 5.24 -10.35
N ASN A 320 -7.73 4.88 -9.08
CA ASN A 320 -8.84 4.10 -8.53
C ASN A 320 -8.95 4.36 -7.02
N LYS A 321 -10.06 3.95 -6.40
CA LYS A 321 -10.34 4.18 -4.97
C LYS A 321 -9.26 3.65 -4.00
N PHE A 322 -8.57 2.55 -4.34
CA PHE A 322 -7.52 1.97 -3.50
C PHE A 322 -6.16 2.65 -3.73
N ALA A 323 -5.83 2.99 -4.99
CA ALA A 323 -4.68 3.85 -5.28
C ALA A 323 -4.84 5.26 -4.67
N ALA A 324 -6.05 5.79 -4.60
CA ALA A 324 -6.37 7.08 -3.99
C ALA A 324 -6.31 7.03 -2.45
N LEU A 325 -6.80 5.94 -1.84
CA LEU A 325 -6.61 5.63 -0.41
C LEU A 325 -5.12 5.51 -0.07
N ASN A 326 -4.36 4.70 -0.81
CA ASN A 326 -2.91 4.59 -0.67
C ASN A 326 -2.23 5.97 -0.76
N SER A 327 -2.48 6.73 -1.83
CA SER A 327 -1.87 8.04 -2.04
C SER A 327 -2.19 9.06 -0.94
N ALA A 328 -3.22 8.83 -0.11
CA ALA A 328 -3.62 9.69 1.00
C ALA A 328 -2.92 9.41 2.33
N ILE A 329 -2.56 8.13 2.61
CA ILE A 329 -2.11 7.67 3.93
C ILE A 329 -0.97 6.64 3.87
N TRP A 330 -0.27 6.52 2.73
CA TRP A 330 0.87 5.62 2.61
C TRP A 330 2.02 6.02 3.54
N SER A 331 2.78 5.02 3.98
CA SER A 331 4.01 5.20 4.77
C SER A 331 4.95 4.03 4.49
N GLY A 332 6.21 4.33 4.15
CA GLY A 332 7.16 3.32 3.68
C GLY A 332 6.79 2.67 2.33
N GLY A 333 7.54 1.62 2.02
CA GLY A 333 7.72 1.10 0.65
C GLY A 333 9.06 1.58 0.07
N SER A 334 9.41 1.12 -1.13
CA SER A 334 10.80 1.19 -1.63
C SER A 334 10.98 2.12 -2.82
N PHE A 335 12.10 2.86 -2.82
CA PHE A 335 12.58 3.62 -3.96
C PHE A 335 13.83 2.96 -4.55
N ILE A 336 13.83 2.77 -5.87
CA ILE A 336 14.98 2.24 -6.61
C ILE A 336 15.24 3.10 -7.85
N TYR A 337 16.48 3.56 -8.03
CA TYR A 337 16.98 4.12 -9.29
C TYR A 337 18.25 3.36 -9.71
N VAL A 338 18.22 2.77 -10.91
CA VAL A 338 19.38 2.12 -11.55
C VAL A 338 19.86 3.00 -12.71
N PRO A 339 21.10 3.55 -12.67
CA PRO A 339 21.61 4.45 -13.69
C PRO A 339 21.80 3.81 -15.08
N PRO A 340 22.02 4.62 -16.14
CA PRO A 340 22.19 4.12 -17.50
C PRO A 340 23.32 3.09 -17.64
N GLY A 341 23.01 1.95 -18.26
CA GLY A 341 23.95 0.84 -18.48
C GLY A 341 24.36 0.05 -17.22
N VAL A 342 23.81 0.36 -16.04
CA VAL A 342 24.14 -0.35 -14.80
C VAL A 342 23.32 -1.63 -14.68
N HIS A 343 24.00 -2.77 -14.51
CA HIS A 343 23.37 -4.06 -14.25
C HIS A 343 23.52 -4.44 -12.79
N VAL A 344 22.39 -4.63 -12.10
CA VAL A 344 22.37 -5.10 -10.70
C VAL A 344 22.23 -6.63 -10.69
N ASP A 345 23.37 -7.33 -10.60
CA ASP A 345 23.44 -8.80 -10.68
C ASP A 345 22.77 -9.54 -9.51
N GLN A 346 22.65 -8.90 -8.34
CA GLN A 346 22.01 -9.47 -7.15
C GLN A 346 20.57 -8.93 -7.01
N PRO A 347 19.56 -9.77 -6.75
CA PRO A 347 18.20 -9.28 -6.55
C PRO A 347 18.10 -8.33 -5.34
N LEU A 348 17.56 -7.14 -5.57
CA LEU A 348 17.24 -6.17 -4.52
C LEU A 348 16.01 -6.69 -3.74
N GLN A 349 16.14 -6.90 -2.44
CA GLN A 349 15.09 -7.52 -1.62
C GLN A 349 14.49 -6.52 -0.64
N ALA A 350 13.15 -6.46 -0.58
CA ALA A 350 12.42 -5.85 0.52
C ALA A 350 11.46 -6.88 1.13
N TYR A 351 11.30 -6.84 2.45
CA TYR A 351 10.46 -7.79 3.19
C TYR A 351 9.54 -7.06 4.14
N PHE A 352 8.24 -7.12 3.88
CA PHE A 352 7.23 -6.43 4.67
C PHE A 352 6.48 -7.41 5.59
N ARG A 353 6.43 -7.11 6.89
CA ARG A 353 5.66 -7.85 7.90
C ARG A 353 4.59 -6.97 8.51
N ILE A 354 3.36 -7.48 8.53
CA ILE A 354 2.30 -6.94 9.39
C ILE A 354 2.54 -7.51 10.79
N ASN A 355 2.96 -6.67 11.74
CA ASN A 355 3.30 -7.08 13.11
C ASN A 355 2.23 -6.70 14.16
N ALA A 356 1.13 -6.05 13.78
CA ALA A 356 0.11 -5.55 14.71
C ALA A 356 -1.32 -5.85 14.24
N GLU A 357 -2.21 -6.10 15.19
CA GLU A 357 -3.65 -6.28 14.93
C GLU A 357 -4.28 -4.95 14.46
N ASN A 358 -5.32 -5.05 13.61
CA ASN A 358 -6.09 -3.94 13.05
C ASN A 358 -5.33 -2.91 12.17
N MET A 359 -4.03 -3.06 11.93
CA MET A 359 -3.32 -2.16 11.00
C MET A 359 -3.68 -2.42 9.54
N GLY A 360 -3.91 -1.33 8.80
CA GLY A 360 -3.91 -1.32 7.34
C GLY A 360 -2.50 -1.00 6.80
N GLN A 361 -2.03 -1.76 5.81
CA GLN A 361 -0.73 -1.57 5.18
C GLN A 361 -0.90 -0.81 3.86
N PHE A 362 -0.28 0.36 3.79
CA PHE A 362 -0.31 1.28 2.65
C PHE A 362 1.13 1.63 2.29
N GLU A 363 1.78 0.75 1.56
CA GLU A 363 3.14 0.98 1.04
C GLU A 363 3.10 1.53 -0.38
N ARG A 364 4.13 2.27 -0.78
CA ARG A 364 4.30 2.68 -2.17
C ARG A 364 5.71 2.37 -2.65
N THR A 365 5.82 1.72 -3.80
CA THR A 365 7.10 1.34 -4.39
C THR A 365 7.26 2.02 -5.75
N LEU A 366 8.38 2.69 -5.95
CA LEU A 366 8.72 3.44 -7.15
C LEU A 366 10.09 2.98 -7.66
N ILE A 367 10.13 2.38 -8.85
CA ILE A 367 11.34 1.83 -9.45
C ILE A 367 11.58 2.51 -10.80
N ILE A 368 12.79 3.02 -11.01
CA ILE A 368 13.25 3.57 -12.28
C ILE A 368 14.50 2.81 -12.71
N VAL A 369 14.42 2.15 -13.86
CA VAL A 369 15.55 1.54 -14.56
C VAL A 369 15.85 2.40 -15.77
N ASP A 370 17.01 3.06 -15.77
CA ASP A 370 17.41 4.01 -16.81
C ASP A 370 17.96 3.31 -18.08
N GLU A 371 18.36 4.07 -19.11
CA GLU A 371 18.66 3.51 -20.44
C GLU A 371 19.71 2.39 -20.40
N GLY A 372 19.33 1.18 -20.83
CA GLY A 372 20.19 -0.01 -20.80
C GLY A 372 20.51 -0.58 -19.41
N GLY A 373 19.85 -0.12 -18.34
CA GLY A 373 20.03 -0.67 -17.00
C GLY A 373 19.30 -2.00 -16.77
N PHE A 374 19.69 -2.75 -15.73
CA PHE A 374 18.99 -3.96 -15.29
C PHE A 374 18.75 -3.98 -13.78
N ALA A 375 17.52 -4.29 -13.38
CA ALA A 375 17.14 -4.55 -11.99
C ALA A 375 16.30 -5.83 -11.86
N HIS A 376 16.61 -6.65 -10.85
CA HIS A 376 15.67 -7.64 -10.29
C HIS A 376 15.31 -7.20 -8.88
N TYR A 377 14.04 -6.92 -8.63
CA TYR A 377 13.50 -6.64 -7.30
C TYR A 377 12.60 -7.78 -6.80
N VAL A 378 12.71 -8.13 -5.53
CA VAL A 378 11.91 -9.19 -4.88
C VAL A 378 11.22 -8.64 -3.64
N GLU A 379 9.89 -8.77 -3.63
CA GLU A 379 9.00 -8.34 -2.57
C GLU A 379 8.43 -9.57 -1.84
N GLY A 380 8.82 -9.72 -0.57
CA GLY A 380 8.30 -10.76 0.33
C GLY A 380 7.29 -10.19 1.31
N CYS A 381 6.05 -10.68 1.28
CA CYS A 381 4.97 -10.22 2.17
C CYS A 381 4.42 -11.38 2.99
N SER A 382 4.54 -11.30 4.32
CA SER A 382 4.02 -12.31 5.25
C SER A 382 3.26 -11.67 6.42
N ALA A 383 2.07 -12.17 6.73
CA ALA A 383 1.35 -11.81 7.96
C ALA A 383 1.17 -13.03 8.88
N PRO A 384 1.34 -12.87 10.21
CA PRO A 384 0.81 -13.80 11.20
C PRO A 384 -0.71 -14.01 11.07
N VAL A 385 -1.20 -15.06 11.72
CA VAL A 385 -2.63 -15.36 11.81
C VAL A 385 -3.26 -14.47 12.89
N TYR A 386 -3.87 -13.36 12.46
CA TYR A 386 -4.64 -12.45 13.33
C TYR A 386 -6.14 -12.73 13.23
N THR A 387 -6.90 -12.36 14.26
CA THR A 387 -8.34 -12.67 14.35
C THR A 387 -9.24 -11.65 13.66
N THR A 388 -8.74 -10.45 13.39
CA THR A 388 -9.51 -9.32 12.83
C THR A 388 -9.20 -9.09 11.35
N ASN A 389 -10.16 -8.53 10.58
CA ASN A 389 -9.92 -8.24 9.16
C ASN A 389 -8.87 -7.13 9.02
N SER A 390 -7.97 -7.25 8.04
CA SER A 390 -6.92 -6.26 7.76
C SER A 390 -6.91 -5.90 6.26
N LEU A 391 -6.40 -4.72 5.91
CA LEU A 391 -6.33 -4.25 4.52
C LEU A 391 -4.87 -4.01 4.12
N HIS A 392 -4.42 -4.70 3.09
CA HIS A 392 -3.19 -4.41 2.37
C HIS A 392 -3.54 -3.75 1.02
N SER A 393 -3.00 -2.57 0.77
CA SER A 393 -3.35 -1.73 -0.39
C SER A 393 -2.11 -1.00 -0.93
N ALA A 394 -1.15 -1.78 -1.44
CA ALA A 394 0.06 -1.29 -2.07
C ALA A 394 -0.18 -0.61 -3.44
N VAL A 395 0.68 0.34 -3.78
CA VAL A 395 0.81 0.92 -5.12
C VAL A 395 2.25 0.76 -5.61
N VAL A 396 2.41 0.26 -6.84
CA VAL A 396 3.74 0.00 -7.43
C VAL A 396 3.83 0.62 -8.81
N GLU A 397 4.73 1.59 -8.97
CA GLU A 397 5.03 2.30 -10.22
C GLU A 397 6.43 1.91 -10.71
N ILE A 398 6.56 1.51 -11.97
CA ILE A 398 7.85 1.10 -12.56
C ILE A 398 8.07 1.79 -13.91
N VAL A 399 9.23 2.43 -14.07
CA VAL A 399 9.67 3.08 -15.31
C VAL A 399 10.85 2.27 -15.85
N VAL A 400 10.72 1.70 -17.04
CA VAL A 400 11.81 0.98 -17.72
C VAL A 400 12.17 1.73 -19.00
N LYS A 401 13.25 2.51 -18.94
CA LYS A 401 13.74 3.33 -20.06
C LYS A 401 14.33 2.47 -21.19
N ARG A 402 14.72 3.13 -22.28
CA ARG A 402 15.19 2.51 -23.54
C ARG A 402 16.18 1.37 -23.32
N GLY A 403 15.88 0.18 -23.85
CA GLY A 403 16.74 -1.00 -23.74
C GLY A 403 16.99 -1.52 -22.32
N GLY A 404 16.39 -0.92 -21.30
CA GLY A 404 16.49 -1.37 -19.91
C GLY A 404 15.61 -2.59 -19.65
N ARG A 405 15.90 -3.30 -18.55
CA ARG A 405 15.12 -4.47 -18.13
C ARG A 405 14.81 -4.43 -16.63
N CYS A 406 13.53 -4.54 -16.28
CA CYS A 406 13.11 -4.67 -14.89
C CYS A 406 12.33 -5.97 -14.67
N ARG A 407 12.79 -6.77 -13.72
CA ARG A 407 12.08 -7.96 -13.21
C ARG A 407 11.58 -7.68 -11.81
N TYR A 408 10.27 -7.80 -11.59
CA TYR A 408 9.63 -7.64 -10.29
C TYR A 408 9.00 -8.95 -9.85
N THR A 409 9.54 -9.54 -8.79
CA THR A 409 9.02 -10.74 -8.16
C THR A 409 8.21 -10.37 -6.92
N THR A 410 6.98 -10.85 -6.80
CA THR A 410 6.16 -10.74 -5.58
C THR A 410 5.83 -12.14 -5.06
N ILE A 411 6.10 -12.42 -3.79
CA ILE A 411 5.55 -13.59 -3.09
C ILE A 411 4.83 -13.11 -1.85
N GLN A 412 3.52 -13.32 -1.84
CA GLN A 412 2.63 -12.97 -0.74
C GLN A 412 2.03 -14.23 -0.13
N ASN A 413 2.12 -14.35 1.20
CA ASN A 413 1.36 -15.32 1.98
C ASN A 413 0.59 -14.58 3.08
N TRP A 414 -0.66 -14.24 2.78
CA TRP A 414 -1.53 -13.47 3.66
C TRP A 414 -2.46 -14.37 4.49
N SER A 415 -2.72 -14.03 5.73
CA SER A 415 -3.73 -14.72 6.55
C SER A 415 -5.16 -14.48 6.00
N ASN A 416 -6.09 -15.43 6.23
CA ASN A 416 -7.41 -15.50 5.56
C ASN A 416 -8.41 -14.38 5.93
N ASN A 417 -7.96 -13.43 6.74
CA ASN A 417 -8.63 -12.21 7.20
C ASN A 417 -8.17 -10.96 6.43
N VAL A 418 -7.10 -11.05 5.62
CA VAL A 418 -6.54 -9.92 4.85
C VAL A 418 -7.31 -9.69 3.55
N PHE A 419 -7.61 -8.43 3.24
CA PHE A 419 -8.00 -7.96 1.91
C PHE A 419 -6.77 -7.40 1.20
N ASN A 420 -6.47 -7.86 -0.01
CA ASN A 420 -5.24 -7.58 -0.74
C ASN A 420 -5.57 -6.88 -2.07
N LEU A 421 -5.61 -5.54 -2.03
CA LEU A 421 -6.25 -4.70 -3.05
C LEU A 421 -5.21 -3.77 -3.71
N VAL A 422 -4.40 -4.33 -4.60
CA VAL A 422 -3.10 -3.77 -5.01
C VAL A 422 -3.14 -3.24 -6.45
N THR A 423 -2.57 -2.04 -6.67
CA THR A 423 -2.41 -1.46 -8.00
C THR A 423 -0.94 -1.47 -8.42
N LYS A 424 -0.55 -2.34 -9.36
CA LYS A 424 0.81 -2.37 -9.94
C LYS A 424 0.78 -2.02 -11.42
N ARG A 425 1.64 -1.11 -11.89
CA ARG A 425 1.73 -0.71 -13.29
C ARG A 425 3.14 -0.25 -13.65
N ALA A 426 3.59 -0.69 -14.82
CA ALA A 426 4.87 -0.31 -15.40
C ALA A 426 4.67 0.41 -16.74
N ALA A 427 5.60 1.29 -17.09
CA ALA A 427 5.75 1.88 -18.42
C ALA A 427 7.12 1.45 -19.00
N ALA A 428 7.08 0.71 -20.11
CA ALA A 428 8.26 0.25 -20.84
C ALA A 428 8.44 1.07 -22.12
N TYR A 429 9.65 1.63 -22.30
CA TYR A 429 10.04 2.49 -23.42
C TYR A 429 10.78 1.67 -24.51
N ALA A 430 11.44 2.32 -25.48
CA ALA A 430 11.89 1.65 -26.70
C ALA A 430 12.83 0.47 -26.43
N ASP A 431 12.53 -0.70 -27.01
CA ASP A 431 13.28 -1.95 -26.81
C ASP A 431 13.41 -2.42 -25.33
N ALA A 432 12.64 -1.83 -24.40
CA ALA A 432 12.71 -2.13 -22.97
C ALA A 432 11.90 -3.38 -22.58
N THR A 433 12.32 -4.09 -21.54
CA THR A 433 11.65 -5.32 -21.07
C THR A 433 11.14 -5.18 -19.63
N MET A 434 9.86 -5.47 -19.41
CA MET A 434 9.25 -5.52 -18.07
C MET A 434 8.70 -6.92 -17.78
N GLU A 435 9.13 -7.53 -16.68
CA GLU A 435 8.71 -8.88 -16.25
C GLU A 435 8.07 -8.84 -14.85
N TRP A 436 6.81 -9.24 -14.74
CA TRP A 436 6.14 -9.47 -13.45
C TRP A 436 6.10 -10.98 -13.15
N VAL A 437 6.67 -11.40 -12.02
CA VAL A 437 6.58 -12.78 -11.50
C VAL A 437 5.80 -12.75 -10.17
N ASP A 438 4.63 -13.38 -10.10
CA ASP A 438 3.65 -13.07 -9.05
C ASP A 438 3.02 -14.31 -8.41
N GLY A 439 3.34 -14.57 -7.13
CA GLY A 439 2.83 -15.68 -6.33
C GLY A 439 1.76 -15.25 -5.33
N ASN A 440 0.47 -15.48 -5.65
CA ASN A 440 -0.67 -15.15 -4.80
C ASN A 440 -1.10 -16.35 -3.94
N ILE A 441 -0.70 -16.35 -2.66
CA ILE A 441 -1.12 -17.33 -1.65
C ILE A 441 -1.82 -16.59 -0.50
N GLY A 442 -2.86 -17.21 0.06
CA GLY A 442 -3.57 -16.65 1.22
C GLY A 442 -4.52 -15.50 0.88
N SER A 443 -4.84 -14.68 1.88
CA SER A 443 -5.85 -13.60 1.86
C SER A 443 -7.30 -14.09 1.73
N ARG A 444 -8.25 -13.27 2.18
CA ARG A 444 -9.69 -13.46 1.97
C ARG A 444 -10.10 -13.12 0.55
N LEU A 445 -9.58 -12.00 0.06
CA LEU A 445 -9.85 -11.43 -1.25
C LEU A 445 -8.58 -10.79 -1.79
N THR A 446 -8.00 -11.34 -2.85
CA THR A 446 -7.06 -10.59 -3.70
C THR A 446 -7.83 -9.95 -4.85
N MET A 447 -7.51 -8.69 -5.14
CA MET A 447 -7.84 -8.00 -6.38
C MET A 447 -6.57 -7.33 -6.89
N LYS A 448 -5.90 -7.92 -7.89
CA LYS A 448 -4.60 -7.47 -8.36
C LYS A 448 -4.39 -7.78 -9.85
N TYR A 449 -4.06 -6.76 -10.62
CA TYR A 449 -3.87 -6.87 -12.08
C TYR A 449 -2.61 -6.08 -12.49
N PRO A 450 -1.40 -6.65 -12.37
CA PRO A 450 -0.17 -5.98 -12.80
C PRO A 450 -0.25 -5.62 -14.28
N ALA A 451 0.10 -4.38 -14.58
CA ALA A 451 -0.06 -3.80 -15.90
C ALA A 451 1.31 -3.42 -16.50
N VAL A 452 1.45 -3.60 -17.81
CA VAL A 452 2.56 -3.03 -18.60
C VAL A 452 1.97 -2.16 -19.71
N TRP A 453 2.39 -0.91 -19.76
CA TRP A 453 2.14 0.00 -20.88
C TRP A 453 3.39 0.02 -21.75
N LEU A 454 3.25 -0.41 -23.00
CA LEU A 454 4.32 -0.55 -23.98
C LEU A 454 4.33 0.73 -24.82
N MET A 455 5.07 1.73 -24.31
CA MET A 455 4.94 3.15 -24.68
C MET A 455 5.69 3.54 -25.96
N GLU A 456 6.69 2.77 -26.34
CA GLU A 456 7.58 3.05 -27.48
C GLU A 456 7.91 1.76 -28.24
N PRO A 457 8.43 1.85 -29.49
CA PRO A 457 8.60 0.69 -30.35
C PRO A 457 9.53 -0.39 -29.77
N GLY A 458 9.22 -1.66 -30.05
CA GLY A 458 10.05 -2.80 -29.62
C GLY A 458 9.91 -3.20 -28.14
N ALA A 459 9.19 -2.43 -27.32
CA ALA A 459 8.99 -2.75 -25.91
C ALA A 459 8.34 -4.14 -25.69
N HIS A 460 8.79 -4.85 -24.66
CA HIS A 460 8.31 -6.17 -24.25
C HIS A 460 7.71 -6.17 -22.84
N GLY A 461 6.57 -6.84 -22.67
CA GLY A 461 5.91 -7.02 -21.37
C GLY A 461 5.55 -8.48 -21.09
N GLU A 462 6.06 -9.03 -19.99
CA GLU A 462 5.71 -10.37 -19.50
C GLU A 462 5.02 -10.31 -18.14
N VAL A 463 3.94 -11.10 -17.97
CA VAL A 463 3.33 -11.38 -16.66
C VAL A 463 3.20 -12.89 -16.50
N LEU A 464 3.90 -13.44 -15.52
CA LEU A 464 3.80 -14.81 -15.06
C LEU A 464 3.21 -14.82 -13.65
N SER A 465 1.94 -15.18 -13.51
CA SER A 465 1.19 -15.11 -12.25
C SER A 465 0.58 -16.45 -11.85
N ILE A 466 0.59 -16.75 -10.55
CA ILE A 466 -0.18 -17.85 -9.96
C ILE A 466 -1.09 -17.37 -8.83
N ALA A 467 -2.26 -18.00 -8.73
CA ALA A 467 -3.18 -17.83 -7.60
C ALA A 467 -3.63 -19.17 -7.01
N TYR A 468 -3.48 -19.31 -5.68
CA TYR A 468 -4.06 -20.40 -4.90
C TYR A 468 -5.30 -19.93 -4.13
N ALA A 469 -6.43 -20.62 -4.29
CA ALA A 469 -7.68 -20.34 -3.59
C ALA A 469 -8.11 -21.54 -2.74
N GLY A 470 -7.96 -21.43 -1.42
CA GLY A 470 -8.49 -22.35 -0.41
C GLY A 470 -9.88 -21.94 0.12
N GLU A 471 -10.30 -22.54 1.23
CA GLU A 471 -11.62 -22.32 1.82
C GLU A 471 -11.88 -20.84 2.17
N GLY A 472 -13.02 -20.31 1.71
CA GLY A 472 -13.44 -18.93 1.94
C GLY A 472 -12.64 -17.85 1.17
N GLN A 473 -11.62 -18.24 0.40
CA GLN A 473 -10.76 -17.32 -0.36
C GLN A 473 -11.32 -17.02 -1.76
N HIS A 474 -11.12 -15.78 -2.21
CA HIS A 474 -11.37 -15.34 -3.59
C HIS A 474 -10.14 -14.63 -4.18
N GLN A 475 -9.55 -15.19 -5.24
CA GLN A 475 -8.41 -14.58 -5.93
C GLN A 475 -8.87 -14.03 -7.29
N ASP A 476 -9.19 -12.74 -7.38
CA ASP A 476 -9.44 -12.04 -8.66
C ASP A 476 -8.10 -11.46 -9.14
N ALA A 477 -7.29 -12.32 -9.76
CA ALA A 477 -5.95 -12.01 -10.24
C ALA A 477 -5.93 -11.88 -11.77
N GLY A 478 -4.87 -11.35 -12.33
CA GLY A 478 -4.71 -11.28 -13.78
C GLY A 478 -3.66 -10.28 -14.22
N ALA A 479 -3.81 -9.74 -15.43
CA ALA A 479 -2.78 -8.93 -16.09
C ALA A 479 -3.39 -7.90 -17.04
N LYS A 480 -2.66 -6.82 -17.33
CA LYS A 480 -3.02 -5.87 -18.40
C LYS A 480 -1.83 -5.54 -19.28
N MET A 481 -1.95 -5.74 -20.59
CA MET A 481 -0.97 -5.33 -21.58
C MET A 481 -1.59 -4.26 -22.47
N VAL A 482 -0.97 -3.08 -22.54
CA VAL A 482 -1.42 -1.96 -23.38
C VAL A 482 -0.32 -1.67 -24.39
N HIS A 483 -0.56 -2.06 -25.65
CA HIS A 483 0.31 -1.81 -26.79
C HIS A 483 -0.01 -0.42 -27.35
N ALA A 484 0.78 0.58 -26.98
CA ALA A 484 0.63 1.97 -27.43
C ALA A 484 1.60 2.35 -28.56
N ALA A 485 2.47 1.44 -28.99
CA ALA A 485 3.51 1.66 -29.99
C ALA A 485 3.74 0.43 -30.89
N PRO A 486 4.27 0.62 -32.12
CA PRO A 486 4.44 -0.46 -33.10
C PRO A 486 5.58 -1.43 -32.76
N ASN A 487 5.47 -2.66 -33.24
CA ASN A 487 6.39 -3.79 -32.97
C ASN A 487 6.52 -4.15 -31.48
N THR A 488 5.57 -3.74 -30.63
CA THR A 488 5.58 -4.09 -29.20
C THR A 488 5.04 -5.50 -28.98
N THR A 489 5.57 -6.21 -27.99
CA THR A 489 5.27 -7.64 -27.78
C THR A 489 4.90 -7.94 -26.33
N SER A 490 4.00 -8.89 -26.10
CA SER A 490 3.64 -9.29 -24.74
C SER A 490 3.28 -10.76 -24.56
N THR A 491 3.53 -11.25 -23.34
CA THR A 491 3.22 -12.61 -22.89
C THR A 491 2.49 -12.54 -21.55
N ILE A 492 1.33 -13.19 -21.43
CA ILE A 492 0.65 -13.40 -20.15
C ILE A 492 0.51 -14.92 -19.94
N ILE A 493 1.07 -15.41 -18.83
CA ILE A 493 0.88 -16.78 -18.35
C ILE A 493 0.24 -16.69 -16.96
N SER A 494 -1.05 -17.01 -16.89
CA SER A 494 -1.79 -17.09 -15.64
C SER A 494 -2.04 -18.54 -15.27
N LYS A 495 -1.71 -18.91 -14.02
CA LYS A 495 -2.00 -20.21 -13.44
C LYS A 495 -2.93 -20.05 -12.24
N SER A 496 -3.94 -20.90 -12.11
CA SER A 496 -4.79 -20.93 -10.91
C SER A 496 -4.96 -22.33 -10.34
N ILE A 497 -5.12 -22.40 -9.02
CA ILE A 497 -5.41 -23.62 -8.28
C ILE A 497 -6.56 -23.32 -7.31
N SER A 498 -7.62 -24.13 -7.34
CA SER A 498 -8.76 -23.98 -6.43
C SER A 498 -9.04 -25.26 -5.64
N LYS A 499 -9.11 -25.15 -4.31
CA LYS A 499 -9.35 -26.25 -3.35
C LYS A 499 -10.35 -25.83 -2.27
N ASN A 500 -11.01 -26.80 -1.65
CA ASN A 500 -11.90 -26.67 -0.50
C ASN A 500 -13.13 -25.75 -0.70
N GLY A 501 -13.49 -25.40 -1.93
CA GLY A 501 -14.55 -24.43 -2.24
C GLY A 501 -14.03 -23.02 -2.51
N GLY A 502 -12.70 -22.85 -2.56
CA GLY A 502 -12.06 -21.61 -2.98
C GLY A 502 -12.38 -21.24 -4.42
N ARG A 503 -12.36 -19.94 -4.70
CA ARG A 503 -12.61 -19.37 -6.02
C ARG A 503 -11.38 -18.63 -6.51
N SER A 504 -10.80 -19.11 -7.61
CA SER A 504 -9.83 -18.34 -8.38
C SER A 504 -10.50 -17.69 -9.60
N GLY A 505 -9.89 -16.63 -10.10
CA GLY A 505 -10.31 -15.90 -11.28
C GLY A 505 -9.10 -15.35 -12.00
N TYR A 506 -9.07 -15.52 -13.33
CA TYR A 506 -8.23 -14.71 -14.21
C TYR A 506 -9.04 -13.55 -14.79
N ARG A 507 -8.48 -12.34 -14.76
CA ARG A 507 -9.02 -11.15 -15.43
C ARG A 507 -7.93 -10.48 -16.27
N GLY A 508 -8.02 -10.65 -17.58
CA GLY A 508 -7.04 -10.12 -18.53
C GLY A 508 -7.56 -8.91 -19.28
N LEU A 509 -6.67 -7.96 -19.59
CA LEU A 509 -6.88 -7.01 -20.68
C LEU A 509 -5.67 -7.05 -21.62
N VAL A 510 -5.89 -7.30 -22.90
CA VAL A 510 -4.94 -6.97 -23.97
C VAL A 510 -5.56 -5.85 -24.79
N ARG A 511 -4.95 -4.67 -24.77
CA ARG A 511 -5.37 -3.50 -25.54
C ARG A 511 -4.28 -3.13 -26.55
N VAL A 512 -4.67 -2.88 -27.79
CA VAL A 512 -3.79 -2.44 -28.89
C VAL A 512 -4.38 -1.17 -29.46
N GLU A 513 -3.71 -0.05 -29.21
CA GLU A 513 -4.12 1.27 -29.67
C GLU A 513 -3.96 1.40 -31.20
N GLN A 514 -4.77 2.26 -31.84
CA GLN A 514 -4.60 2.58 -33.25
C GLN A 514 -3.18 3.14 -33.52
N GLY A 515 -2.47 2.58 -34.50
CA GLY A 515 -1.08 2.92 -34.81
C GLY A 515 -0.02 2.04 -34.15
N ALA A 516 -0.40 1.12 -33.25
CA ALA A 516 0.50 0.12 -32.66
C ALA A 516 0.76 -1.06 -33.62
N ALA A 517 1.13 -0.76 -34.87
CA ALA A 517 1.27 -1.71 -35.96
C ALA A 517 2.28 -2.83 -35.66
N ASN A 518 2.02 -4.05 -36.14
CA ASN A 518 2.82 -5.26 -35.93
C ASN A 518 2.94 -5.69 -34.44
N SER A 519 2.03 -5.23 -33.57
CA SER A 519 1.98 -5.66 -32.17
C SER A 519 1.62 -7.14 -32.05
N LYS A 520 2.23 -7.84 -31.07
CA LYS A 520 1.96 -9.27 -30.83
C LYS A 520 1.69 -9.56 -29.37
N SER A 521 0.68 -10.36 -29.06
CA SER A 521 0.37 -10.77 -27.68
C SER A 521 -0.04 -12.24 -27.60
N PHE A 522 0.47 -12.95 -26.59
CA PHE A 522 0.06 -14.32 -26.29
C PHE A 522 -0.39 -14.47 -24.83
N VAL A 523 -1.61 -14.99 -24.64
CA VAL A 523 -2.25 -15.13 -23.33
C VAL A 523 -2.63 -16.59 -23.07
N ARG A 524 -1.92 -17.26 -22.15
CA ARG A 524 -2.27 -18.61 -21.66
C ARG A 524 -2.83 -18.54 -20.24
N CYS A 525 -3.99 -19.15 -20.04
CA CYS A 525 -4.64 -19.26 -18.73
C CYS A 525 -4.88 -20.74 -18.39
N ASP A 526 -4.06 -21.30 -17.50
CA ASP A 526 -4.22 -22.67 -17.01
C ASP A 526 -4.91 -22.64 -15.64
N ALA A 527 -5.97 -23.44 -15.45
CA ALA A 527 -6.66 -23.59 -14.17
C ALA A 527 -6.66 -25.06 -13.72
N LEU A 528 -6.36 -25.31 -12.44
CA LEU A 528 -6.36 -26.62 -11.82
C LEU A 528 -7.37 -26.67 -10.66
N ILE A 529 -8.46 -27.43 -10.85
CA ILE A 529 -9.53 -27.56 -9.86
C ILE A 529 -9.36 -28.89 -9.11
N LEU A 530 -9.24 -28.83 -7.78
CA LEU A 530 -8.89 -29.96 -6.91
C LEU A 530 -10.09 -30.69 -6.27
N ASP A 531 -11.31 -30.13 -6.33
CA ASP A 531 -12.53 -30.80 -5.86
C ASP A 531 -13.79 -30.35 -6.64
N GLU A 532 -14.98 -30.82 -6.25
CA GLU A 532 -16.24 -30.47 -6.94
C GLU A 532 -16.89 -29.15 -6.49
N LYS A 533 -16.53 -28.62 -5.32
CA LYS A 533 -17.11 -27.37 -4.75
C LYS A 533 -16.33 -26.12 -5.15
N SER A 534 -15.08 -26.28 -5.57
CA SER A 534 -14.15 -25.23 -5.96
C SER A 534 -14.42 -24.70 -7.37
N ARG A 535 -14.03 -23.45 -7.62
CA ARG A 535 -14.31 -22.75 -8.89
C ARG A 535 -13.07 -22.04 -9.43
N SER A 536 -12.95 -22.02 -10.75
CA SER A 536 -12.10 -21.07 -11.47
C SER A 536 -12.95 -20.33 -12.51
N ASP A 537 -12.80 -19.01 -12.59
CA ASP A 537 -13.39 -18.18 -13.64
C ASP A 537 -12.29 -17.60 -14.55
N THR A 538 -12.60 -17.31 -15.80
CA THR A 538 -11.67 -16.69 -16.77
C THR A 538 -12.38 -15.58 -17.53
N TYR A 539 -11.90 -14.35 -17.38
CA TYR A 539 -12.49 -13.13 -17.95
C TYR A 539 -11.45 -12.40 -18.83
N PRO A 540 -11.21 -12.86 -20.06
CA PRO A 540 -10.32 -12.19 -21.00
C PRO A 540 -11.04 -11.04 -21.72
N TYR A 541 -10.42 -9.86 -21.73
CA TYR A 541 -10.85 -8.71 -22.53
C TYR A 541 -9.78 -8.40 -23.58
N MET A 542 -10.20 -8.15 -24.82
CA MET A 542 -9.34 -7.83 -25.95
C MET A 542 -9.91 -6.61 -26.68
N GLU A 543 -9.17 -5.52 -26.68
CA GLU A 543 -9.54 -4.22 -27.27
C GLU A 543 -8.52 -3.89 -28.37
N ILE A 544 -8.80 -4.33 -29.60
CA ILE A 544 -7.83 -4.30 -30.71
C ILE A 544 -8.29 -3.29 -31.75
N GLU A 545 -7.62 -2.13 -31.80
CA GLU A 545 -7.91 -1.02 -32.72
C GLU A 545 -6.97 -0.99 -33.95
N GLU A 546 -6.06 -1.98 -34.07
CA GLU A 546 -5.12 -2.11 -35.19
C GLU A 546 -5.27 -3.43 -35.97
N ASN A 547 -4.99 -3.37 -37.27
CA ASN A 547 -5.41 -4.36 -38.27
C ASN A 547 -4.37 -5.46 -38.56
N ASP A 548 -3.10 -5.23 -38.22
CA ASP A 548 -1.98 -6.16 -38.43
C ASP A 548 -1.45 -6.78 -37.12
N ALA A 549 -2.19 -6.64 -36.02
CA ALA A 549 -1.84 -7.18 -34.71
C ALA A 549 -2.09 -8.70 -34.61
N GLU A 550 -1.12 -9.45 -34.09
CA GLU A 550 -1.20 -10.89 -33.88
C GLU A 550 -1.50 -11.23 -32.41
N ILE A 551 -2.78 -11.52 -32.10
CA ILE A 551 -3.24 -11.78 -30.72
C ILE A 551 -3.72 -13.22 -30.59
N GLY A 552 -3.05 -13.98 -29.70
CA GLY A 552 -3.41 -15.36 -29.37
C GLY A 552 -3.89 -15.49 -27.92
N HIS A 553 -5.02 -16.18 -27.71
CA HIS A 553 -5.48 -16.54 -26.37
C HIS A 553 -5.82 -18.04 -26.29
N GLU A 554 -5.28 -18.69 -25.26
CA GLU A 554 -5.52 -20.08 -24.89
C GLU A 554 -5.96 -20.16 -23.42
N ALA A 555 -7.00 -20.94 -23.13
CA ALA A 555 -7.47 -21.17 -21.76
C ALA A 555 -7.81 -22.65 -21.55
N THR A 556 -7.19 -23.27 -20.55
CA THR A 556 -7.32 -24.70 -20.23
C THR A 556 -7.77 -24.87 -18.79
N VAL A 557 -8.91 -25.52 -18.57
CA VAL A 557 -9.38 -25.90 -17.23
C VAL A 557 -9.20 -27.40 -17.06
N SER A 558 -8.30 -27.79 -16.17
CA SER A 558 -8.02 -29.17 -15.78
C SER A 558 -8.63 -29.46 -14.41
N LYS A 559 -9.25 -30.63 -14.26
CA LYS A 559 -9.37 -31.30 -12.96
C LYS A 559 -8.18 -32.23 -12.78
N VAL A 560 -7.80 -32.53 -11.55
CA VAL A 560 -6.90 -33.66 -11.30
C VAL A 560 -7.62 -34.94 -11.74
N GLY A 561 -7.00 -35.70 -12.65
CA GLY A 561 -7.61 -36.92 -13.18
C GLY A 561 -7.51 -38.08 -12.20
N GLU A 562 -8.59 -38.84 -12.01
CA GLU A 562 -8.58 -40.06 -11.19
C GLU A 562 -7.48 -41.03 -11.62
N GLU A 563 -7.19 -41.13 -12.93
CA GLU A 563 -6.10 -41.95 -13.47
C GLU A 563 -4.71 -41.47 -13.03
N GLN A 564 -4.50 -40.15 -12.88
CA GLN A 564 -3.22 -39.59 -12.42
C GLN A 564 -3.01 -39.87 -10.93
N LEU A 565 -4.04 -39.64 -10.10
CA LEU A 565 -4.00 -40.00 -8.68
C LEU A 565 -3.81 -41.50 -8.49
N PHE A 566 -4.61 -42.32 -9.17
CA PHE A 566 -4.51 -43.78 -9.12
C PHE A 566 -3.13 -44.28 -9.55
N TYR A 567 -2.56 -43.73 -10.63
CA TYR A 567 -1.20 -44.09 -11.06
C TYR A 567 -0.18 -43.79 -9.95
N LEU A 568 -0.21 -42.59 -9.37
CA LEU A 568 0.73 -42.17 -8.33
C LEU A 568 0.54 -42.95 -7.02
N MET A 569 -0.69 -43.19 -6.60
CA MET A 569 -1.02 -44.02 -5.44
C MET A 569 -0.61 -45.48 -5.66
N SER A 570 -0.67 -45.99 -6.90
CA SER A 570 -0.13 -47.32 -7.27
C SER A 570 1.40 -47.42 -7.20
N ARG A 571 2.11 -46.32 -6.87
CA ARG A 571 3.55 -46.28 -6.56
C ARG A 571 3.83 -46.07 -5.07
N GLY A 572 2.80 -46.10 -4.22
CA GLY A 572 2.92 -46.03 -2.76
C GLY A 572 2.83 -44.63 -2.16
N LEU A 573 2.48 -43.61 -2.96
CA LEU A 573 2.14 -42.28 -2.45
C LEU A 573 0.74 -42.27 -1.82
N THR A 574 0.52 -41.44 -0.81
CA THR A 574 -0.84 -41.08 -0.38
C THR A 574 -1.53 -40.21 -1.44
N GLU A 575 -2.85 -40.10 -1.38
CA GLU A 575 -3.62 -39.19 -2.25
C GLU A 575 -3.18 -37.73 -2.09
N GLU A 576 -2.85 -37.33 -0.86
CA GLU A 576 -2.31 -36.01 -0.52
C GLU A 576 -0.93 -35.79 -1.15
N GLN A 577 -0.01 -36.76 -1.08
CA GLN A 577 1.31 -36.70 -1.71
C GLN A 577 1.21 -36.70 -3.24
N ALA A 578 0.31 -37.51 -3.81
CA ALA A 578 0.03 -37.54 -5.24
C ALA A 578 -0.51 -36.19 -5.73
N THR A 579 -1.50 -35.62 -5.03
CA THR A 579 -2.07 -34.29 -5.32
C THR A 579 -1.00 -33.20 -5.21
N SER A 580 -0.20 -33.22 -4.14
CA SER A 580 0.87 -32.23 -3.91
C SER A 580 1.93 -32.28 -5.00
N MET A 581 2.30 -33.47 -5.50
CA MET A 581 3.26 -33.60 -6.60
C MET A 581 2.68 -33.16 -7.96
N ILE A 582 1.38 -33.37 -8.22
CA ILE A 582 0.70 -32.84 -9.41
C ILE A 582 0.66 -31.31 -9.35
N VAL A 583 0.36 -30.73 -8.18
CA VAL A 583 0.41 -29.28 -7.95
C VAL A 583 1.84 -28.74 -8.11
N ALA A 584 2.86 -29.41 -7.55
CA ALA A 584 4.26 -29.03 -7.69
C ALA A 584 4.71 -28.99 -9.17
N GLY A 585 4.29 -29.97 -9.98
CA GLY A 585 4.53 -29.96 -11.43
C GLY A 585 3.76 -28.87 -12.19
N PHE A 586 2.62 -28.40 -11.66
CA PHE A 586 1.81 -27.34 -12.27
C PHE A 586 2.38 -25.94 -12.00
N ILE A 587 2.91 -25.69 -10.79
CA ILE A 587 3.53 -24.43 -10.39
C ILE A 587 4.97 -24.24 -10.91
N GLU A 588 5.60 -25.33 -11.36
CA GLU A 588 7.03 -25.43 -11.64
C GLU A 588 7.62 -24.28 -12.50
N PRO A 589 6.94 -23.76 -13.54
CA PRO A 589 7.45 -22.63 -14.32
C PRO A 589 7.72 -21.36 -13.49
N ILE A 590 6.98 -21.12 -12.41
CA ILE A 590 7.24 -19.97 -11.50
C ILE A 590 8.38 -20.27 -10.56
N VAL A 591 8.42 -21.49 -10.01
CA VAL A 591 9.49 -21.94 -9.09
C VAL A 591 10.88 -21.80 -9.74
N ARG A 592 10.98 -21.92 -11.07
CA ARG A 592 12.22 -21.68 -11.84
C ARG A 592 12.64 -20.21 -11.95
N GLU A 593 11.70 -19.26 -11.95
CA GLU A 593 11.99 -17.83 -12.09
C GLU A 593 12.26 -17.13 -10.74
N LEU A 594 12.13 -17.86 -9.63
CA LEU A 594 12.43 -17.41 -8.27
C LEU A 594 13.89 -17.68 -7.88
N PRO A 595 14.54 -16.80 -7.07
CA PRO A 595 15.80 -17.16 -6.43
C PRO A 595 15.61 -18.35 -5.47
N MET A 596 16.67 -19.15 -5.29
CA MET A 596 16.59 -20.49 -4.66
C MET A 596 15.88 -20.51 -3.30
N GLU A 597 16.13 -19.50 -2.45
CA GLU A 597 15.52 -19.36 -1.11
C GLU A 597 13.99 -19.22 -1.20
N TYR A 598 13.53 -18.35 -2.08
CA TYR A 598 12.11 -18.12 -2.37
C TYR A 598 11.45 -19.31 -3.06
N ALA A 599 12.18 -20.01 -3.94
CA ALA A 599 11.71 -21.24 -4.58
C ALA A 599 11.44 -22.35 -3.54
N VAL A 600 12.31 -22.50 -2.54
CA VAL A 600 12.10 -23.45 -1.42
C VAL A 600 10.89 -23.04 -0.58
N GLU A 601 10.78 -21.77 -0.20
CA GLU A 601 9.67 -21.30 0.64
C GLU A 601 8.32 -21.39 -0.10
N MET A 602 8.25 -21.08 -1.40
CA MET A 602 7.02 -21.24 -2.19
C MET A 602 6.51 -22.69 -2.22
N ASN A 603 7.40 -23.67 -2.40
CA ASN A 603 7.02 -25.08 -2.36
C ASN A 603 6.47 -25.45 -0.97
N ARG A 604 7.17 -25.04 0.10
CA ARG A 604 6.77 -25.30 1.49
C ARG A 604 5.42 -24.65 1.85
N LEU A 605 5.18 -23.43 1.40
CA LEU A 605 3.90 -22.74 1.57
C LEU A 605 2.75 -23.48 0.90
N ILE A 606 3.00 -24.09 -0.27
CA ILE A 606 1.99 -24.86 -1.01
C ILE A 606 1.76 -26.23 -0.37
N GLU A 607 2.79 -26.91 0.14
CA GLU A 607 2.66 -28.12 0.97
C GLU A 607 1.81 -27.84 2.23
N LEU A 608 2.09 -26.74 2.95
CA LEU A 608 1.31 -26.33 4.12
C LEU A 608 -0.16 -26.04 3.78
N ASN A 609 -0.42 -25.36 2.66
CA ASN A 609 -1.77 -25.10 2.16
C ASN A 609 -2.48 -26.37 1.62
N MET A 610 -1.74 -27.41 1.23
CA MET A 610 -2.30 -28.72 0.94
C MET A 610 -2.69 -29.47 2.22
N ALA A 611 -1.78 -29.53 3.20
CA ALA A 611 -1.90 -30.34 4.42
C ALA A 611 -2.87 -29.75 5.45
N ALA A 612 -3.00 -28.42 5.54
CA ALA A 612 -3.97 -27.78 6.44
C ALA A 612 -5.44 -28.20 6.15
N ALA A 613 -5.72 -28.72 4.95
CA ALA A 613 -7.03 -29.27 4.59
C ALA A 613 -7.30 -30.69 5.13
N GLY A 614 -6.27 -31.42 5.59
CA GLY A 614 -6.40 -32.81 6.07
C GLY A 614 -6.85 -32.94 7.54
N ALA A 615 -6.98 -31.83 8.27
CA ALA A 615 -7.23 -31.80 9.71
C ALA A 615 -8.73 -31.76 10.10
N VAL A 616 -9.64 -32.16 9.21
CA VAL A 616 -11.07 -32.36 9.52
C VAL A 616 -11.56 -33.66 8.88
N GLY A 617 -11.65 -34.71 9.71
CA GLY A 617 -12.23 -36.01 9.38
C GLY A 617 -13.17 -36.48 10.49
#